data_AF-A0AAU6EI76-F1
#
_entry.id   AF-A0AAU6EI76-F1
#
_cell.length_a   1.000
_cell.length_b   1.000
_cell.length_c   1.000
_cell.angle_alpha   90.00
_cell.angle_beta   90.00
_cell.angle_gamma   90.00
#
_symmetry.space_group_name_H-M   'P 1'
#
loop_
_entity.id
_entity.type
_entity.pdbx_description
1 polymer ?
#
loop_
_entity_poly.entity_id
_entity_poly.type
_entity_poly.pdbx_seq_one_letter_code
_entity_poly.pdbx_strand_id
1 'polypeptide(L)'
;MTLTEETGDAWQSERRLTAIGRTGLSVPARQAVIDQQIIPGSSVLDYGCGRGADVEALTSMDIAASGWDPYYHPNGRLEAADVVLLTYVLNIIEDPQERRRTLLRAWELAEQSLVVSTRLTWERSKVKGAEFGDGVLTSRRTFQHLFGASELRGYVEDVTGVRCVSAAPGIVYAFKRDEARLSYLARRIAPDIAWLASDDAASAIASVIDHSEQRGRIPRLEEMPGQMAELLAHLSISELQRLVRSSADSAKIAEGAKRSTLTTLLFLALELFNGRGPFSCLPLSVQLDVRAFFSSYKEACQRADRILLKLRDDSYVRGAMQASKVGKLTPTALYVHRRAIDLMPIVLRLYEHCAAIAAGRPSEWSVLKLRHQGRAVSWLDYPEFDSDPHPRLKSSYVVDLATLKTSFISYDQSANRPLLHRKHEFLASDDPNVPKYERLTQSEIKAGLYKNPHLIGTEDGWEAELVRCERALRGHRLIRRG
;
A
#
# COMPACT_ATOMS: atom_id res chain seq x y z
N MET A 1 -30.92 20.63 -25.36
CA MET A 1 -30.64 20.06 -26.69
C MET A 1 -30.23 18.62 -26.44
N THR A 2 -31.18 17.72 -26.58
CA THR A 2 -31.05 16.27 -26.36
C THR A 2 -30.13 15.69 -27.42
N LEU A 3 -28.92 15.31 -27.03
CA LEU A 3 -28.06 14.46 -27.85
C LEU A 3 -28.42 13.02 -27.50
N THR A 4 -29.24 12.43 -28.35
CA THR A 4 -29.35 10.98 -28.52
C THR A 4 -27.98 10.45 -28.90
N GLU A 5 -27.28 9.81 -27.97
CA GLU A 5 -26.09 9.01 -28.28
C GLU A 5 -26.47 7.93 -29.29
N GLU A 6 -25.59 7.77 -30.28
CA GLU A 6 -25.64 6.74 -31.31
C GLU A 6 -25.78 5.36 -30.65
N THR A 7 -27.01 4.87 -30.59
CA THR A 7 -27.26 3.44 -30.41
C THR A 7 -26.83 2.71 -31.69
N GLY A 8 -25.67 2.06 -31.64
CA GLY A 8 -25.39 0.94 -32.53
C GLY A 8 -24.06 0.98 -33.28
N ASP A 9 -22.95 0.83 -32.55
CA ASP A 9 -21.89 -0.03 -33.06
C ASP A 9 -22.01 -1.37 -32.30
N ALA A 10 -22.27 -2.45 -33.03
CA ALA A 10 -22.38 -3.77 -32.42
C ALA A 10 -21.04 -4.12 -31.78
N TRP A 11 -21.03 -4.39 -30.47
CA TRP A 11 -19.81 -4.76 -29.77
C TRP A 11 -19.14 -5.95 -30.47
N GLN A 12 -17.83 -5.86 -30.66
CA GLN A 12 -17.06 -6.88 -31.36
C GLN A 12 -16.86 -8.13 -30.49
N SER A 13 -17.14 -8.03 -29.18
CA SER A 13 -17.14 -9.12 -28.23
C SER A 13 -18.40 -9.12 -27.33
N GLU A 14 -18.64 -10.25 -26.67
CA GLU A 14 -19.69 -10.44 -25.66
C GLU A 14 -19.27 -9.86 -24.30
N ARG A 15 -18.71 -8.63 -24.27
CA ARG A 15 -18.13 -8.02 -23.07
C ARG A 15 -19.08 -7.94 -21.87
N ARG A 16 -20.40 -7.84 -22.07
CA ARG A 16 -21.41 -7.99 -20.99
C ARG A 16 -21.23 -9.26 -20.13
N LEU A 17 -20.75 -10.36 -20.72
CA LEU A 17 -20.60 -11.63 -20.01
C LEU A 17 -19.42 -11.64 -19.03
N THR A 18 -18.61 -10.58 -18.97
CA THR A 18 -17.55 -10.43 -17.97
C THR A 18 -18.09 -9.95 -16.62
N ALA A 19 -19.32 -9.46 -16.55
CA ALA A 19 -19.94 -9.02 -15.29
C ALA A 19 -20.23 -10.22 -14.38
N ILE A 20 -19.49 -10.31 -13.27
CA ILE A 20 -19.60 -11.38 -12.28
C ILE A 20 -20.59 -10.95 -11.18
N GLY A 21 -21.52 -11.83 -10.83
CA GLY A 21 -22.33 -11.65 -9.61
C GLY A 21 -21.48 -11.92 -8.37
N ARG A 22 -21.39 -10.95 -7.46
CA ARG A 22 -20.64 -11.07 -6.20
C ARG A 22 -21.49 -10.56 -5.04
N THR A 23 -21.17 -11.03 -3.84
CA THR A 23 -21.69 -10.47 -2.59
C THR A 23 -20.64 -9.54 -2.00
N GLY A 24 -20.99 -8.25 -1.89
CA GLY A 24 -20.11 -7.22 -1.31
C GLY A 24 -19.17 -6.52 -2.31
N LEU A 25 -18.31 -5.66 -1.76
CA LEU A 25 -17.43 -4.76 -2.51
C LEU A 25 -16.39 -5.49 -3.38
N SER A 26 -16.10 -4.93 -4.55
CA SER A 26 -14.92 -5.23 -5.34
C SER A 26 -13.64 -4.97 -4.55
N VAL A 27 -12.53 -5.60 -4.96
CA VAL A 27 -11.21 -5.30 -4.39
C VAL A 27 -10.88 -3.79 -4.50
N PRO A 28 -11.09 -3.13 -5.66
CA PRO A 28 -10.89 -1.68 -5.80
C PRO A 28 -11.77 -0.83 -4.90
N ALA A 29 -13.08 -1.10 -4.83
CA ALA A 29 -14.00 -0.33 -3.98
C ALA A 29 -13.66 -0.51 -2.49
N ARG A 30 -13.34 -1.73 -2.07
CA ARG A 30 -12.88 -2.03 -0.71
C ARG A 30 -11.57 -1.30 -0.38
N GLN A 31 -10.62 -1.29 -1.32
CA GLN A 31 -9.37 -0.54 -1.15
C GLN A 31 -9.65 0.96 -1.01
N ALA A 32 -10.57 1.52 -1.80
CA ALA A 32 -10.96 2.94 -1.72
C ALA A 32 -11.60 3.30 -0.36
N VAL A 33 -12.36 2.38 0.25
CA VAL A 33 -12.86 2.54 1.63
C VAL A 33 -11.70 2.49 2.64
N ILE A 34 -10.81 1.50 2.54
CA ILE A 34 -9.64 1.35 3.43
C ILE A 34 -8.72 2.58 3.35
N ASP A 35 -8.52 3.10 2.14
CA ASP A 35 -7.69 4.27 1.84
C ASP A 35 -8.37 5.61 2.18
N GLN A 36 -9.60 5.55 2.71
CA GLN A 36 -10.44 6.70 3.06
C GLN A 36 -10.65 7.65 1.87
N GLN A 37 -10.86 7.09 0.69
CA GLN A 37 -11.32 7.82 -0.49
C GLN A 37 -12.85 7.84 -0.54
N ILE A 38 -13.46 6.73 -0.12
CA ILE A 38 -14.90 6.64 0.11
C ILE A 38 -15.12 6.67 1.62
N ILE A 39 -15.83 7.69 2.09
CA ILE A 39 -16.12 7.94 3.50
C ILE A 39 -17.63 8.19 3.71
N PRO A 40 -18.16 8.02 4.93
CA PRO A 40 -19.55 8.40 5.21
C PRO A 40 -19.84 9.84 4.79
N GLY A 41 -20.98 10.05 4.13
CA GLY A 41 -21.37 11.36 3.58
C GLY A 41 -20.82 11.68 2.19
N SER A 42 -19.93 10.86 1.61
CA SER A 42 -19.54 10.99 0.20
C SER A 42 -20.58 10.38 -0.74
N SER A 43 -20.63 10.92 -1.96
CA SER A 43 -21.39 10.35 -3.08
C SER A 43 -20.50 9.51 -4.00
N VAL A 44 -21.01 8.37 -4.46
CA VAL A 44 -20.27 7.43 -5.31
C VAL A 44 -21.06 7.10 -6.57
N LEU A 45 -20.42 7.19 -7.74
CA LEU A 45 -20.93 6.64 -8.99
C LEU A 45 -20.09 5.43 -9.42
N ASP A 46 -20.71 4.27 -9.58
CA ASP A 46 -20.09 3.10 -10.21
C ASP A 46 -20.35 3.10 -11.72
N TYR A 47 -19.37 3.58 -12.49
CA TYR A 47 -19.40 3.68 -13.94
C TYR A 47 -19.01 2.33 -14.55
N GLY A 48 -19.96 1.66 -15.19
CA GLY A 48 -19.85 0.27 -15.61
C GLY A 48 -20.09 -0.71 -14.47
N CYS A 49 -21.13 -0.47 -13.66
CA CYS A 49 -21.42 -1.22 -12.43
C CYS A 49 -21.75 -2.71 -12.65
N GLY A 50 -21.94 -3.15 -13.90
CA GLY A 50 -22.32 -4.52 -14.23
C GLY A 50 -23.63 -4.87 -13.53
N ARG A 51 -23.57 -5.81 -12.58
CA ARG A 51 -24.76 -6.27 -11.84
C ARG A 51 -25.07 -5.44 -10.58
N GLY A 52 -24.35 -4.35 -10.31
CA GLY A 52 -24.66 -3.41 -9.22
C GLY A 52 -24.14 -3.78 -7.83
N ALA A 53 -23.28 -4.79 -7.70
CA ALA A 53 -22.87 -5.29 -6.37
C ALA A 53 -22.10 -4.26 -5.51
N ASP A 54 -21.28 -3.39 -6.12
CA ASP A 54 -20.62 -2.31 -5.35
C ASP A 54 -21.62 -1.26 -4.89
N VAL A 55 -22.58 -0.91 -5.75
CA VAL A 55 -23.66 0.04 -5.42
C VAL A 55 -24.49 -0.48 -4.25
N GLU A 56 -24.91 -1.75 -4.28
CA GLU A 56 -25.67 -2.38 -3.20
C GLU A 56 -24.86 -2.39 -1.89
N ALA A 57 -23.60 -2.81 -1.95
CA ALA A 57 -22.73 -2.88 -0.78
C ALA A 57 -22.46 -1.50 -0.17
N LEU A 58 -22.14 -0.49 -0.98
CA LEU A 58 -21.94 0.89 -0.51
C LEU A 58 -23.22 1.48 0.09
N THR A 59 -24.37 1.25 -0.55
CA THR A 59 -25.67 1.72 -0.03
C THR A 59 -25.96 1.11 1.34
N SER A 60 -25.67 -0.18 1.55
CA SER A 60 -25.79 -0.82 2.86
C SER A 60 -24.82 -0.33 3.94
N MET A 61 -23.80 0.46 3.54
CA MET A 61 -22.87 1.15 4.43
C MET A 61 -23.26 2.64 4.62
N ASP A 62 -24.50 3.01 4.29
CA ASP A 62 -25.04 4.37 4.33
C ASP A 62 -24.27 5.39 3.45
N ILE A 63 -23.67 4.91 2.37
CA ILE A 63 -22.99 5.74 1.36
C ILE A 63 -23.96 5.99 0.20
N ALA A 64 -24.07 7.25 -0.24
CA ALA A 64 -24.92 7.61 -1.37
C ALA A 64 -24.32 7.09 -2.69
N ALA A 65 -24.71 5.89 -3.11
CA ALA A 65 -24.16 5.22 -4.28
C ALA A 65 -25.19 5.13 -5.43
N SER A 66 -24.75 5.39 -6.65
CA SER A 66 -25.49 5.16 -7.88
C SER A 66 -24.63 4.34 -8.86
N GLY A 67 -25.27 3.71 -9.84
CA GLY A 67 -24.57 2.92 -10.84
C GLY A 67 -25.16 3.09 -12.22
N TRP A 68 -24.28 3.00 -13.22
CA TRP A 68 -24.66 2.97 -14.62
C TRP A 68 -23.88 1.86 -15.33
N ASP A 69 -24.55 1.11 -16.21
CA ASP A 69 -23.93 0.11 -17.06
C ASP A 69 -24.67 0.07 -18.40
N PRO A 70 -23.98 0.08 -19.56
CA PRO A 70 -24.65 0.19 -20.85
C PRO A 70 -25.57 -1.00 -21.18
N TYR A 71 -25.42 -2.14 -20.50
CA TYR A 71 -26.24 -3.33 -20.72
C TYR A 71 -27.15 -3.66 -19.54
N TYR A 72 -26.60 -3.72 -18.32
CA TYR A 72 -27.33 -4.17 -17.14
C TYR A 72 -28.14 -3.07 -16.46
N HIS A 73 -27.68 -1.82 -16.54
CA HIS A 73 -28.34 -0.67 -15.94
C HIS A 73 -28.31 0.55 -16.90
N PRO A 74 -28.88 0.43 -18.12
CA PRO A 74 -28.77 1.48 -19.14
C PRO A 74 -29.51 2.76 -18.77
N ASN A 75 -30.54 2.64 -17.93
CA ASN A 75 -31.32 3.76 -17.39
C ASN A 75 -30.76 4.28 -16.05
N GLY A 76 -29.55 3.85 -15.66
CA GLY A 76 -28.87 4.34 -14.47
C GLY A 76 -28.56 5.84 -14.57
N ARG A 77 -28.46 6.52 -13.42
CA ARG A 77 -28.16 7.96 -13.40
C ARG A 77 -26.67 8.18 -13.60
N LEU A 78 -26.31 8.85 -14.69
CA LEU A 78 -24.96 9.37 -14.93
C LEU A 78 -24.87 10.82 -14.42
N GLU A 79 -24.81 10.97 -13.11
CA GLU A 79 -24.66 12.25 -12.42
C GLU A 79 -23.24 12.37 -11.84
N ALA A 80 -22.78 13.59 -11.62
CA ALA A 80 -21.49 13.81 -10.97
C ALA A 80 -21.54 13.29 -9.51
N ALA A 81 -20.41 12.79 -9.04
CA ALA A 81 -20.25 12.25 -7.69
C ALA A 81 -18.86 12.56 -7.14
N ASP A 82 -18.72 12.60 -5.81
CA ASP A 82 -17.42 12.82 -5.15
C ASP A 82 -16.37 11.80 -5.61
N VAL A 83 -16.78 10.54 -5.69
CA VAL A 83 -15.93 9.44 -6.13
C VAL A 83 -16.57 8.70 -7.30
N VAL A 84 -15.85 8.58 -8.41
CA VAL A 84 -16.25 7.69 -9.51
C VAL A 84 -15.42 6.43 -9.47
N LEU A 85 -16.09 5.29 -9.51
CA LEU A 85 -15.50 3.97 -9.67
C LEU A 85 -15.56 3.57 -11.15
N LEU A 86 -14.41 3.26 -11.75
CA LEU A 86 -14.28 2.68 -13.08
C LEU A 86 -13.59 1.32 -12.94
N THR A 87 -14.35 0.33 -12.46
CA THR A 87 -13.79 -0.94 -11.98
C THR A 87 -13.87 -2.05 -13.01
N TYR A 88 -12.71 -2.51 -13.47
CA TYR A 88 -12.57 -3.57 -14.47
C TYR A 88 -13.29 -3.31 -15.82
N VAL A 89 -13.61 -2.05 -16.12
CA VAL A 89 -14.30 -1.62 -17.33
C VAL A 89 -13.33 -1.47 -18.50
N LEU A 90 -12.18 -0.82 -18.27
CA LEU A 90 -11.24 -0.57 -19.37
C LEU A 90 -10.68 -1.86 -19.98
N ASN A 91 -10.48 -2.92 -19.19
CA ASN A 91 -9.97 -4.18 -19.72
C ASN A 91 -10.98 -4.96 -20.58
N ILE A 92 -12.24 -4.54 -20.69
CA ILE A 92 -13.25 -5.25 -21.49
C ILE A 92 -13.66 -4.52 -22.76
N ILE A 93 -13.15 -3.30 -22.97
CA ILE A 93 -13.41 -2.48 -24.15
C ILE A 93 -12.31 -2.72 -25.18
N GLU A 94 -12.71 -3.19 -26.35
CA GLU A 94 -11.87 -3.63 -27.46
C GLU A 94 -11.20 -2.45 -28.16
N ASP A 95 -12.01 -1.44 -28.49
CA ASP A 95 -11.55 -0.24 -29.19
C ASP A 95 -10.75 0.67 -28.24
N PRO A 96 -9.45 0.95 -28.54
CA PRO A 96 -8.67 1.90 -27.77
C PRO A 96 -9.28 3.32 -27.70
N GLN A 97 -9.98 3.76 -28.76
CA GLN A 97 -10.60 5.09 -28.78
C GLN A 97 -11.85 5.14 -27.90
N GLU A 98 -12.68 4.11 -27.91
CA GLU A 98 -13.74 3.92 -26.92
C GLU A 98 -13.18 3.91 -25.49
N ARG A 99 -12.14 3.12 -25.20
CA ARG A 99 -11.50 3.10 -23.87
C ARG A 99 -11.08 4.48 -23.40
N ARG A 100 -10.47 5.28 -24.28
CA ARG A 100 -10.03 6.63 -23.96
C ARG A 100 -11.22 7.52 -23.63
N ARG A 101 -12.27 7.50 -24.46
CA ARG A 101 -13.50 8.28 -24.25
C ARG A 101 -14.22 7.88 -22.96
N THR A 102 -14.33 6.58 -22.68
CA THR A 102 -14.94 6.06 -21.44
C THR A 102 -14.18 6.56 -20.20
N LEU A 103 -12.85 6.47 -20.21
CA LEU A 103 -12.04 6.96 -19.10
C LEU A 103 -12.19 8.47 -18.90
N LEU A 104 -12.17 9.25 -19.98
CA LEU A 104 -12.37 10.70 -19.92
C LEU A 104 -13.76 11.04 -19.36
N ARG A 105 -14.80 10.33 -19.80
CA ARG A 105 -16.17 10.56 -19.33
C ARG A 105 -16.33 10.25 -17.85
N ALA A 106 -15.76 9.14 -17.38
CA ALA A 106 -15.73 8.82 -15.95
C ALA A 106 -14.99 9.90 -15.14
N TRP A 107 -13.92 10.48 -15.70
CA TRP A 107 -13.18 11.57 -15.06
C TRP A 107 -13.96 12.90 -15.00
N GLU A 108 -14.78 13.21 -16.00
CA GLU A 108 -15.65 14.38 -16.01
C GLU A 108 -16.73 14.32 -14.93
N LEU A 109 -17.19 13.11 -14.59
CA LEU A 109 -18.22 12.88 -13.57
C LEU A 109 -17.65 12.85 -12.14
N ALA A 110 -16.33 12.76 -11.97
CA ALA A 110 -15.70 12.76 -10.65
C ALA A 110 -15.51 14.19 -10.13
N GLU A 111 -16.01 14.50 -8.93
CA GLU A 111 -15.83 15.81 -8.29
C GLU A 111 -14.55 15.86 -7.42
N GLN A 112 -14.15 14.74 -6.81
CA GLN A 112 -12.95 14.67 -5.98
C GLN A 112 -11.92 13.69 -6.50
N SER A 113 -12.34 12.44 -6.75
CA SER A 113 -11.41 11.39 -7.19
C SER A 113 -12.04 10.37 -8.12
N LEU A 114 -11.20 9.80 -8.99
CA LEU A 114 -11.54 8.69 -9.87
C LEU A 114 -10.69 7.48 -9.48
N VAL A 115 -11.35 6.35 -9.25
CA VAL A 115 -10.74 5.05 -8.98
C VAL A 115 -10.80 4.21 -10.24
N VAL A 116 -9.65 3.98 -10.86
CA VAL A 116 -9.54 3.16 -12.07
C VAL A 116 -8.89 1.82 -11.69
N SER A 117 -9.47 0.72 -12.15
CA SER A 117 -8.83 -0.58 -11.99
C SER A 117 -9.03 -1.50 -13.18
N THR A 118 -8.04 -2.35 -13.40
CA THR A 118 -8.01 -3.29 -14.53
C THR A 118 -7.37 -4.60 -14.14
N ARG A 119 -7.55 -5.61 -15.00
CA ARG A 119 -6.78 -6.85 -14.90
C ARG A 119 -5.34 -6.63 -15.37
N LEU A 120 -4.44 -7.39 -14.76
CA LEU A 120 -3.00 -7.21 -14.96
C LEU A 120 -2.40 -8.28 -15.88
N THR A 121 -1.29 -7.94 -16.55
CA THR A 121 -0.60 -8.85 -17.47
C THR A 121 -0.18 -10.18 -16.83
N TRP A 122 0.13 -10.22 -15.54
CA TRP A 122 0.46 -11.48 -14.86
C TRP A 122 -0.74 -12.41 -14.66
N GLU A 123 -1.97 -11.94 -14.88
CA GLU A 123 -3.15 -12.77 -14.89
C GLU A 123 -3.37 -13.44 -16.26
N ARG A 124 -2.45 -13.29 -17.21
CA ARG A 124 -2.53 -13.88 -18.56
C ARG A 124 -2.81 -15.38 -18.54
N SER A 125 -2.23 -16.12 -17.60
CA SER A 125 -2.47 -17.57 -17.44
C SER A 125 -3.94 -17.91 -17.14
N LYS A 126 -4.69 -16.97 -16.53
CA LYS A 126 -6.13 -17.08 -16.26
C LYS A 126 -7.00 -16.68 -17.45
N VAL A 127 -6.42 -16.09 -18.50
CA VAL A 127 -7.13 -15.61 -19.70
C VAL A 127 -6.66 -16.40 -20.92
N LYS A 128 -7.40 -17.47 -21.24
CA LYS A 128 -7.16 -18.31 -22.42
C LYS A 128 -8.04 -17.85 -23.58
N GLY A 129 -7.44 -17.65 -24.74
CA GLY A 129 -8.12 -17.14 -25.92
C GLY A 129 -7.15 -16.80 -27.05
N ALA A 130 -7.72 -16.42 -28.20
CA ALA A 130 -6.96 -15.93 -29.36
C ALA A 130 -6.62 -14.45 -29.17
N GLU A 131 -5.51 -14.00 -29.77
CA GLU A 131 -5.19 -12.57 -29.82
C GLU A 131 -6.23 -11.83 -30.67
N PHE A 132 -6.65 -10.67 -30.20
CA PHE A 132 -7.63 -9.83 -30.88
C PHE A 132 -7.33 -8.37 -30.55
N GLY A 133 -7.05 -7.54 -31.55
CA GLY A 133 -6.59 -6.17 -31.32
C GLY A 133 -5.34 -6.14 -30.42
N ASP A 134 -5.40 -5.38 -29.33
CA ASP A 134 -4.37 -5.31 -28.30
C ASP A 134 -4.68 -6.17 -27.06
N GLY A 135 -5.64 -7.09 -27.17
CA GLY A 135 -6.08 -7.95 -26.08
C GLY A 135 -6.33 -9.38 -26.53
N VAL A 136 -7.22 -10.05 -25.79
CA VAL A 136 -7.46 -11.49 -25.93
C VAL A 136 -8.96 -11.74 -25.99
N LEU A 137 -9.39 -12.46 -27.02
CA LEU A 137 -10.75 -12.94 -27.16
C LEU A 137 -10.86 -14.37 -26.64
N THR A 138 -11.63 -14.57 -25.57
CA THR A 138 -11.81 -15.89 -24.95
C THR A 138 -12.73 -16.79 -25.79
N SER A 139 -12.81 -18.08 -25.44
CA SER A 139 -13.77 -19.02 -26.06
C SER A 139 -15.24 -18.64 -25.84
N ARG A 140 -15.54 -17.86 -24.79
CA ARG A 140 -16.87 -17.27 -24.55
C ARG A 140 -17.11 -15.99 -25.34
N ARG A 141 -16.21 -15.65 -26.28
CA ARG A 141 -16.19 -14.41 -27.04
C ARG A 141 -16.15 -13.16 -26.17
N THR A 142 -15.61 -13.21 -24.96
CA THR A 142 -15.35 -12.01 -24.16
C THR A 142 -13.95 -11.46 -24.45
N PHE A 143 -13.82 -10.14 -24.54
CA PHE A 143 -12.52 -9.48 -24.69
C PHE A 143 -11.86 -9.19 -23.33
N GLN A 144 -10.53 -9.27 -23.29
CA GLN A 144 -9.71 -8.92 -22.14
C GLN A 144 -8.40 -8.26 -22.61
N HIS A 145 -8.24 -6.96 -22.32
CA HIS A 145 -6.96 -6.26 -22.41
C HIS A 145 -6.30 -6.20 -21.03
N LEU A 146 -5.06 -6.69 -20.91
CA LEU A 146 -4.35 -6.78 -19.63
C LEU A 146 -3.28 -5.69 -19.57
N PHE A 147 -3.35 -4.85 -18.53
CA PHE A 147 -2.40 -3.75 -18.36
C PHE A 147 -1.19 -4.16 -17.51
N GLY A 148 -0.02 -3.59 -17.80
CA GLY A 148 1.05 -3.51 -16.81
C GLY A 148 0.67 -2.55 -15.68
N ALA A 149 1.17 -2.77 -14.46
CA ALA A 149 0.82 -1.92 -13.32
C ALA A 149 1.22 -0.44 -13.53
N SER A 150 2.42 -0.18 -14.05
CA SER A 150 2.89 1.17 -14.38
C SER A 150 2.26 1.72 -15.67
N GLU A 151 1.89 0.84 -16.61
CA GLU A 151 1.19 1.21 -17.84
C GLU A 151 -0.19 1.78 -17.55
N LEU A 152 -0.97 1.12 -16.67
CA LEU A 152 -2.28 1.63 -16.26
C LEU A 152 -2.17 3.04 -15.67
N ARG A 153 -1.19 3.28 -14.79
CA ARG A 153 -0.99 4.61 -14.20
C ARG A 153 -0.71 5.65 -15.29
N GLY A 154 0.25 5.38 -16.18
CA GLY A 154 0.59 6.28 -17.28
C GLY A 154 -0.59 6.55 -18.21
N TYR A 155 -1.41 5.54 -18.49
CA TYR A 155 -2.63 5.68 -19.29
C TYR A 155 -3.65 6.60 -18.61
N VAL A 156 -3.86 6.46 -17.31
CA VAL A 156 -4.78 7.34 -16.56
C VAL A 156 -4.25 8.77 -16.49
N GLU A 157 -2.95 8.94 -16.25
CA GLU A 157 -2.30 10.27 -16.23
C GLU A 157 -2.42 10.98 -17.59
N ASP A 158 -2.18 10.28 -18.70
CA ASP A 158 -2.28 10.83 -20.05
C ASP A 158 -3.71 11.26 -20.43
N VAL A 159 -4.73 10.50 -20.02
CA VAL A 159 -6.13 10.82 -20.32
C VAL A 159 -6.68 11.92 -19.43
N THR A 160 -6.38 11.88 -18.13
CA THR A 160 -6.94 12.81 -17.15
C THR A 160 -6.18 14.13 -17.06
N GLY A 161 -4.93 14.15 -17.51
CA GLY A 161 -4.03 15.31 -17.41
C GLY A 161 -3.57 15.62 -15.98
N VAL A 162 -3.88 14.76 -15.02
CA VAL A 162 -3.48 14.91 -13.61
C VAL A 162 -2.49 13.84 -13.20
N ARG A 163 -1.81 14.11 -12.08
CA ARG A 163 -0.85 13.20 -11.48
C ARG A 163 -1.59 12.11 -10.71
N CYS A 164 -1.28 10.85 -10.98
CA CYS A 164 -2.01 9.73 -10.39
C CYS A 164 -1.15 8.96 -9.39
N VAL A 165 -1.80 8.21 -8.51
CA VAL A 165 -1.12 7.35 -7.53
C VAL A 165 -1.58 5.91 -7.68
N SER A 166 -0.63 4.97 -7.68
CA SER A 166 -0.93 3.54 -7.63
C SER A 166 -1.24 3.13 -6.19
N ALA A 167 -2.51 2.87 -5.90
CA ALA A 167 -2.95 2.47 -4.57
C ALA A 167 -2.49 1.04 -4.24
N ALA A 168 -2.79 0.14 -5.16
CA ALA A 168 -2.32 -1.24 -5.21
C ALA A 168 -2.06 -1.62 -6.68
N PRO A 169 -1.45 -2.78 -6.97
CA PRO A 169 -1.26 -3.17 -8.35
C PRO A 169 -2.61 -3.29 -9.08
N GLY A 170 -2.72 -2.61 -10.22
CA GLY A 170 -3.96 -2.56 -11.01
C GLY A 170 -5.05 -1.67 -10.44
N ILE A 171 -4.75 -0.83 -9.43
CA ILE A 171 -5.66 0.18 -8.87
C ILE A 171 -4.94 1.53 -8.86
N VAL A 172 -5.50 2.50 -9.57
CA VAL A 172 -4.96 3.85 -9.73
C VAL A 172 -5.99 4.87 -9.29
N TYR A 173 -5.54 5.86 -8.50
CA TYR A 173 -6.34 7.01 -8.10
C TYR A 173 -5.89 8.26 -8.87
N ALA A 174 -6.85 8.95 -9.48
CA ALA A 174 -6.69 10.30 -10.00
C ALA A 174 -7.46 11.28 -9.11
N PHE A 175 -6.85 12.42 -8.79
CA PHE A 175 -7.39 13.39 -7.85
C PHE A 175 -7.61 14.74 -8.53
N LYS A 176 -8.77 15.38 -8.30
CA LYS A 176 -9.06 16.73 -8.83
C LYS A 176 -8.23 17.81 -8.14
N ARG A 177 -7.80 17.55 -6.91
CA ARG A 177 -7.12 18.51 -6.03
C ARG A 177 -5.84 17.92 -5.45
N ASP A 178 -4.79 18.73 -5.41
CA ASP A 178 -3.51 18.32 -4.84
C ASP A 178 -3.63 18.04 -3.33
N GLU A 179 -4.49 18.75 -2.60
CA GLU A 179 -4.75 18.51 -1.17
C GLU A 179 -5.19 17.07 -0.89
N ALA A 180 -6.11 16.54 -1.71
CA ALA A 180 -6.64 15.19 -1.55
C ALA A 180 -5.54 14.15 -1.84
N ARG A 181 -4.77 14.35 -2.92
CA ARG A 181 -3.64 13.50 -3.29
C ARG A 181 -2.56 13.48 -2.22
N LEU A 182 -2.18 14.65 -1.69
CA LEU A 182 -1.13 14.78 -0.68
C LEU A 182 -1.58 14.23 0.68
N SER A 183 -2.86 14.41 1.03
CA SER A 183 -3.44 13.77 2.22
C SER A 183 -3.43 12.26 2.12
N TYR A 184 -3.78 11.70 0.95
CA TYR A 184 -3.68 10.27 0.70
C TYR A 184 -2.25 9.74 0.88
N LEU A 185 -1.26 10.40 0.27
CA LEU A 185 0.15 10.01 0.41
C LEU A 185 0.64 10.10 1.86
N ALA A 186 0.27 11.18 2.56
CA ALA A 186 0.67 11.38 3.95
C ALA A 186 0.15 10.27 4.86
N ARG A 187 -1.12 9.87 4.75
CA ARG A 187 -1.67 8.76 5.55
C ARG A 187 -0.88 7.45 5.42
N ARG A 188 -0.26 7.20 4.25
CA ARG A 188 0.53 5.98 4.00
C ARG A 188 1.98 6.05 4.50
N ILE A 189 2.52 7.25 4.68
CA ILE A 189 3.95 7.49 4.95
C ILE A 189 4.16 7.98 6.39
N ALA A 190 3.26 8.87 6.82
CA ALA A 190 3.25 9.60 8.06
C ALA A 190 1.85 9.48 8.67
N PRO A 191 1.43 8.27 9.11
CA PRO A 191 0.12 8.10 9.71
C PRO A 191 -0.02 9.00 10.93
N ASP A 192 -1.22 9.53 11.13
CA ASP A 192 -1.50 10.40 12.26
C ASP A 192 -1.23 9.68 13.58
N ILE A 193 -0.64 10.42 14.52
CA ILE A 193 -0.38 9.89 15.85
C ILE A 193 -1.68 9.95 16.64
N ALA A 194 -2.16 8.77 17.03
CA ALA A 194 -3.35 8.66 17.86
C ALA A 194 -3.13 9.40 19.19
N TRP A 195 -4.08 10.26 19.54
CA TRP A 195 -4.12 10.91 20.83
C TRP A 195 -4.52 9.91 21.92
N LEU A 196 -3.96 10.04 23.11
CA LEU A 196 -4.44 9.29 24.27
C LEU A 196 -5.86 9.73 24.61
N ALA A 197 -6.72 8.77 24.96
CA ALA A 197 -8.07 9.05 25.44
C ALA A 197 -8.03 10.00 26.65
N SER A 198 -8.97 10.93 26.70
CA SER A 198 -8.99 12.00 27.71
C SER A 198 -10.43 12.28 28.13
N ASP A 199 -10.71 12.12 29.42
CA ASP A 199 -12.03 12.31 30.02
C ASP A 199 -12.07 13.57 30.90
N ASP A 200 -10.91 14.12 31.24
CA ASP A 200 -10.75 15.29 32.09
C ASP A 200 -9.55 16.16 31.65
N ALA A 201 -9.39 17.32 32.28
CA ALA A 201 -8.29 18.24 31.97
C ALA A 201 -6.90 17.61 32.22
N ALA A 202 -6.75 16.76 33.23
CA ALA A 202 -5.45 16.18 33.59
C ALA A 202 -4.99 15.15 32.55
N SER A 203 -5.89 14.25 32.14
CA SER A 203 -5.69 13.28 31.06
C SER A 203 -5.49 13.97 29.70
N ALA A 204 -6.21 15.07 29.43
CA ALA A 204 -5.99 15.89 28.25
C ALA A 204 -4.58 16.51 28.22
N ILE A 205 -4.09 17.07 29.34
CA ILE A 205 -2.71 17.58 29.46
C ILE A 205 -1.70 16.45 29.23
N ALA A 206 -1.92 15.27 29.81
CA ALA A 206 -1.05 14.11 29.61
C ALA A 206 -1.01 13.66 28.14
N SER A 207 -2.16 13.69 27.46
CA SER A 207 -2.28 13.41 26.02
C SER A 207 -1.50 14.43 25.17
N VAL A 208 -1.56 15.72 25.52
CA VAL A 208 -0.76 16.77 24.86
C VAL A 208 0.74 16.58 25.11
N ILE A 209 1.16 16.18 26.32
CA ILE A 209 2.56 15.89 26.64
C ILE A 209 3.05 14.70 25.80
N ASP A 210 2.31 13.59 25.81
CA ASP A 210 2.63 12.39 25.03
C ASP A 210 2.71 12.72 23.53
N HIS A 211 1.73 13.43 22.98
CA HIS A 211 1.75 13.87 21.58
C HIS A 211 2.97 14.76 21.29
N SER A 212 3.33 15.64 22.22
CA SER A 212 4.52 16.50 22.10
C SER A 212 5.81 15.67 22.08
N GLU A 213 5.95 14.70 23.00
CA GLU A 213 7.08 13.75 23.05
C GLU A 213 7.18 12.96 21.74
N GLN A 214 6.06 12.48 21.24
CA GLN A 214 6.00 11.68 20.03
C GLN A 214 6.34 12.47 18.76
N ARG A 215 5.87 13.72 18.64
CA ARG A 215 6.12 14.58 17.47
C ARG A 215 7.44 15.36 17.59
N GLY A 216 7.96 15.53 18.80
CA GLY A 216 9.10 16.38 19.10
C GLY A 216 8.82 17.89 19.02
N ARG A 217 7.55 18.28 19.04
CA ARG A 217 7.08 19.67 19.04
C ARG A 217 5.73 19.75 19.73
N ILE A 218 5.43 20.91 20.31
CA ILE A 218 4.11 21.17 20.92
C ILE A 218 3.04 21.23 19.81
N PRO A 219 1.90 20.52 19.96
CA PRO A 219 0.82 20.56 18.99
C PRO A 219 0.13 21.93 18.94
N ARG A 220 -0.46 22.25 17.78
CA ARG A 220 -1.37 23.38 17.62
C ARG A 220 -2.79 23.00 18.04
N LEU A 221 -3.63 24.00 18.31
CA LEU A 221 -5.02 23.78 18.71
C LEU A 221 -5.80 23.05 17.60
N GLU A 222 -5.51 23.40 16.34
CA GLU A 222 -6.10 22.81 15.14
C GLU A 222 -5.72 21.33 14.93
N GLU A 223 -4.70 20.82 15.64
CA GLU A 223 -4.34 19.40 15.64
C GLU A 223 -5.09 18.60 16.73
N MET A 224 -5.68 19.29 17.71
CA MET A 224 -6.30 18.65 18.88
C MET A 224 -7.72 18.17 18.55
N PRO A 225 -8.14 17.00 19.07
CA PRO A 225 -9.53 16.59 19.04
C PRO A 225 -10.44 17.63 19.72
N GLY A 226 -11.64 17.87 19.17
CA GLY A 226 -12.55 18.91 19.67
C GLY A 226 -12.88 18.81 21.16
N GLN A 227 -13.21 17.60 21.63
CA GLN A 227 -13.45 17.33 23.06
C GLN A 227 -12.23 17.67 23.93
N MET A 228 -11.02 17.41 23.45
CA MET A 228 -9.80 17.74 24.18
C MET A 228 -9.58 19.26 24.24
N ALA A 229 -9.85 19.96 23.14
CA ALA A 229 -9.81 21.42 23.11
C ALA A 229 -10.80 22.03 24.11
N GLU A 230 -12.00 21.45 24.26
CA GLU A 230 -12.99 21.87 25.26
C GLU A 230 -12.51 21.64 26.70
N LEU A 231 -11.96 20.45 27.00
CA LEU A 231 -11.41 20.13 28.32
C LEU A 231 -10.29 21.10 28.73
N LEU A 232 -9.52 21.60 27.76
CA LEU A 232 -8.39 22.52 27.96
C LEU A 232 -8.76 24.00 27.79
N ALA A 233 -10.01 24.34 27.49
CA ALA A 233 -10.44 25.71 27.18
C ALA A 233 -10.21 26.72 28.33
N HIS A 234 -10.09 26.23 29.56
CA HIS A 234 -9.80 27.04 30.75
C HIS A 234 -8.32 27.45 30.87
N LEU A 235 -7.42 26.86 30.09
CA LEU A 235 -5.99 27.18 30.08
C LEU A 235 -5.65 28.12 28.92
N SER A 236 -4.79 29.09 29.18
CA SER A 236 -4.15 29.84 28.11
C SER A 236 -3.11 28.99 27.37
N ILE A 237 -2.83 29.34 26.11
CA ILE A 237 -1.80 28.68 25.29
C ILE A 237 -0.43 28.72 26.00
N SER A 238 -0.09 29.84 26.65
CA SER A 238 1.17 30.01 27.37
C SER A 238 1.28 29.08 28.58
N GLU A 239 0.19 28.87 29.30
CA GLU A 239 0.15 27.93 30.43
C GLU A 239 0.31 26.49 29.96
N LEU A 240 -0.39 26.10 28.89
CA LEU A 240 -0.27 24.78 28.30
C LEU A 240 1.18 24.53 27.83
N GLN A 241 1.80 25.50 27.15
CA GLN A 241 3.19 25.39 26.72
C GLN A 241 4.15 25.25 27.91
N ARG A 242 3.91 25.97 29.01
CA ARG A 242 4.73 25.87 30.23
C ARG A 242 4.61 24.47 30.84
N LEU A 243 3.39 23.92 30.92
CA LEU A 243 3.13 22.58 31.44
C LEU A 243 3.82 21.50 30.61
N VAL A 244 3.73 21.60 29.28
CA VAL A 244 4.42 20.65 28.39
C VAL A 244 5.93 20.74 28.58
N ARG A 245 6.50 21.94 28.65
CA ARG A 245 7.95 22.12 28.84
C ARG A 245 8.45 21.63 30.20
N SER A 246 7.65 21.74 31.26
CA SER A 246 8.04 21.28 32.59
C SER A 246 7.92 19.77 32.77
N SER A 247 7.03 19.12 32.03
CA SER A 247 6.63 17.73 32.29
C SER A 247 7.08 16.74 31.20
N ALA A 248 7.30 17.20 29.96
CA ALA A 248 7.74 16.33 28.88
C ALA A 248 9.20 15.90 29.05
N ASP A 249 9.48 14.63 28.76
CA ASP A 249 10.84 14.11 28.76
C ASP A 249 11.63 14.67 27.57
N SER A 250 12.66 15.46 27.87
CA SER A 250 13.54 16.06 26.86
C SER A 250 14.19 15.06 25.90
N ALA A 251 14.51 13.84 26.35
CA ALA A 251 15.11 12.81 25.52
C ALA A 251 14.09 12.25 24.53
N LYS A 252 12.85 12.04 24.97
CA LYS A 252 11.75 11.61 24.09
C LYS A 252 11.40 12.68 23.08
N ILE A 253 11.34 13.96 23.49
CA ILE A 253 11.12 15.10 22.60
C ILE A 253 12.18 15.12 21.48
N ALA A 254 13.45 14.93 21.82
CA ALA A 254 14.53 14.91 20.83
C ALA A 254 14.40 13.72 19.84
N GLU A 255 14.05 12.53 20.32
CA GLU A 255 13.83 11.38 19.45
C GLU A 255 12.56 11.53 18.59
N GLY A 256 11.49 12.10 19.15
CA GLY A 256 10.28 12.49 18.42
C GLY A 256 10.58 13.49 17.31
N ALA A 257 11.42 14.50 17.58
CA ALA A 257 11.80 15.52 16.60
C ALA A 257 12.59 14.89 15.45
N LYS A 258 13.52 13.99 15.76
CA LYS A 258 14.26 13.21 14.76
C LYS A 258 13.32 12.35 13.93
N ARG A 259 12.40 11.61 14.57
CA ARG A 259 11.41 10.77 13.88
C ARG A 259 10.53 11.59 12.94
N SER A 260 9.94 12.69 13.42
CA SER A 260 9.11 13.59 12.60
C SER A 260 9.91 14.20 11.45
N THR A 261 11.13 14.69 11.70
CA THR A 261 12.03 15.20 10.65
C THR A 261 12.25 14.17 9.55
N LEU A 262 12.61 12.93 9.91
CA LEU A 262 12.86 11.86 8.93
C LEU A 262 11.60 11.46 8.18
N THR A 263 10.45 11.41 8.85
CA THR A 263 9.15 11.12 8.24
C THR A 263 8.72 12.22 7.27
N THR A 264 8.89 13.50 7.63
CA THR A 264 8.65 14.64 6.72
C THR A 264 9.56 14.55 5.49
N LEU A 265 10.83 14.22 5.67
CA LEU A 265 11.77 14.05 4.54
C LEU A 265 11.38 12.88 3.64
N LEU A 266 10.95 11.76 4.22
CA LEU A 266 10.43 10.60 3.48
C LEU A 266 9.21 11.01 2.64
N PHE A 267 8.26 11.71 3.24
CA PHE A 267 7.07 12.22 2.54
C PHE A 267 7.45 13.14 1.37
N LEU A 268 8.30 14.15 1.60
CA LEU A 268 8.71 15.10 0.56
C LEU A 268 9.58 14.48 -0.53
N ALA A 269 10.32 13.41 -0.20
CA ALA A 269 11.06 12.62 -1.19
C ALA A 269 10.09 11.85 -2.08
N LEU A 270 9.09 11.21 -1.49
CA LEU A 270 8.10 10.43 -2.24
C LEU A 270 7.19 11.30 -3.11
N GLU A 271 6.86 12.49 -2.62
CA GLU A 271 6.11 13.49 -3.38
C GLU A 271 6.81 13.89 -4.69
N LEU A 272 8.15 13.88 -4.73
CA LEU A 272 8.93 14.26 -5.91
C LEU A 272 8.54 13.43 -7.16
N PHE A 273 8.26 12.13 -6.98
CA PHE A 273 7.89 11.23 -8.09
C PHE A 273 6.55 11.60 -8.74
N ASN A 274 5.68 12.26 -7.97
CA ASN A 274 4.39 12.74 -8.45
C ASN A 274 4.41 14.26 -8.61
N GLY A 275 5.58 14.92 -8.68
CA GLY A 275 5.70 16.38 -8.65
C GLY A 275 5.26 16.98 -7.30
N ARG A 276 6.13 17.80 -6.70
CA ARG A 276 5.78 18.49 -5.46
C ARG A 276 4.66 19.51 -5.69
N GLY A 277 3.63 19.45 -4.85
CA GLY A 277 2.58 20.46 -4.78
C GLY A 277 3.05 21.70 -4.01
N PRO A 278 2.22 22.74 -3.96
CA PRO A 278 2.51 23.92 -3.16
C PRO A 278 2.38 23.59 -1.66
N PHE A 279 3.14 24.33 -0.84
CA PHE A 279 3.18 24.13 0.62
C PHE A 279 1.79 24.17 1.29
N SER A 280 0.88 25.01 0.80
CA SER A 280 -0.48 25.16 1.33
C SER A 280 -1.34 23.92 1.16
N CYS A 281 -1.03 23.05 0.18
CA CYS A 281 -1.77 21.82 -0.05
C CYS A 281 -1.30 20.65 0.82
N LEU A 282 -0.18 20.81 1.53
CA LEU A 282 0.31 19.78 2.44
C LEU A 282 -0.67 19.61 3.62
N PRO A 283 -0.81 18.39 4.17
CA PRO A 283 -1.56 18.21 5.41
C PRO A 283 -1.02 19.09 6.53
N LEU A 284 -1.91 19.58 7.41
CA LEU A 284 -1.56 20.51 8.48
C LEU A 284 -0.40 19.99 9.34
N SER A 285 -0.44 18.71 9.71
CA SER A 285 0.59 18.05 10.50
C SER A 285 1.98 18.16 9.85
N VAL A 286 2.06 17.95 8.54
CA VAL A 286 3.29 18.08 7.72
C VAL A 286 3.71 19.54 7.60
N GLN A 287 2.78 20.48 7.38
CA GLN A 287 3.10 21.91 7.36
C GLN A 287 3.76 22.37 8.65
N LEU A 288 3.23 21.91 9.79
CA LEU A 288 3.74 22.26 11.11
C LEU A 288 5.10 21.59 11.39
N ASP A 289 5.32 20.36 10.91
CA ASP A 289 6.63 19.71 11.01
C ASP A 289 7.69 20.46 10.18
N VAL A 290 7.33 20.89 8.96
CA VAL A 290 8.22 21.70 8.12
C VAL A 290 8.61 22.99 8.85
N ARG A 291 7.65 23.68 9.47
CA ARG A 291 7.90 24.92 10.23
C ARG A 291 8.73 24.70 11.50
N ALA A 292 8.60 23.53 12.14
CA ALA A 292 9.29 23.24 13.38
C ALA A 292 10.75 22.80 13.17
N PHE A 293 11.01 22.01 12.13
CA PHE A 293 12.29 21.30 11.98
C PHE A 293 13.16 21.77 10.80
N PHE A 294 12.65 22.68 9.97
CA PHE A 294 13.34 23.17 8.78
C PHE A 294 13.29 24.69 8.70
N SER A 295 14.30 25.28 8.05
CA SER A 295 14.36 26.73 7.86
C SER A 295 13.33 27.23 6.84
N SER A 296 12.97 26.39 5.87
CA SER A 296 11.94 26.67 4.87
C SER A 296 11.48 25.39 4.20
N TYR A 297 10.32 25.44 3.53
CA TYR A 297 9.83 24.35 2.68
C TYR A 297 10.85 23.96 1.59
N LYS A 298 11.47 24.96 0.95
CA LYS A 298 12.51 24.75 -0.07
C LYS A 298 13.70 23.97 0.48
N GLU A 299 14.14 24.30 1.70
CA GLU A 299 15.26 23.64 2.35
C GLU A 299 14.92 22.19 2.74
N ALA A 300 13.69 21.94 3.22
CA ALA A 300 13.18 20.59 3.47
C ALA A 300 13.17 19.74 2.19
N CYS A 301 12.67 20.29 1.09
CA CYS A 301 12.69 19.65 -0.23
C CYS A 301 14.12 19.30 -0.68
N GLN A 302 15.08 20.23 -0.54
CA GLN A 302 16.49 19.99 -0.89
C GLN A 302 17.14 18.89 -0.03
N ARG A 303 16.78 18.80 1.26
CA ARG A 303 17.20 17.67 2.11
C ARG A 303 16.60 16.34 1.63
N ALA A 304 15.32 16.33 1.27
CA ALA A 304 14.64 15.15 0.78
C ALA A 304 15.26 14.66 -0.56
N ASP A 305 15.57 15.58 -1.46
CA ASP A 305 16.26 15.29 -2.74
C ASP A 305 17.63 14.64 -2.52
N ARG A 306 18.39 15.13 -1.54
CA ARG A 306 19.69 14.53 -1.18
C ARG A 306 19.55 13.08 -0.72
N ILE A 307 18.49 12.74 0.04
CA ILE A 307 18.25 11.36 0.47
C ILE A 307 17.90 10.47 -0.72
N LEU A 308 17.07 10.94 -1.66
CA LEU A 308 16.77 10.21 -2.89
C LEU A 308 18.03 9.97 -3.72
N LEU A 309 18.88 10.97 -3.87
CA LEU A 309 20.14 10.82 -4.61
C LEU A 309 21.05 9.76 -3.97
N LYS A 310 21.05 9.64 -2.63
CA LYS A 310 21.78 8.59 -1.92
C LYS A 310 21.26 7.19 -2.20
N LEU A 311 20.01 7.01 -2.64
CA LEU A 311 19.54 5.70 -3.08
C LEU A 311 20.29 5.17 -4.29
N ARG A 312 20.88 6.05 -5.13
CA ARG A 312 21.65 5.64 -6.32
C ARG A 312 23.02 5.06 -5.98
N ASP A 313 23.47 5.18 -4.73
CA ASP A 313 24.75 4.66 -4.27
C ASP A 313 24.56 3.28 -3.62
N ASP A 314 25.02 2.23 -4.31
CA ASP A 314 24.91 0.85 -3.82
C ASP A 314 25.65 0.64 -2.49
N SER A 315 26.78 1.33 -2.30
CA SER A 315 27.58 1.22 -1.07
C SER A 315 26.83 1.84 0.12
N TYR A 316 26.16 2.96 -0.11
CA TYR A 316 25.33 3.62 0.90
C TYR A 316 24.12 2.77 1.28
N VAL A 317 23.40 2.24 0.29
CA VAL A 317 22.25 1.36 0.52
C VAL A 317 22.68 0.10 1.27
N ARG A 318 23.79 -0.51 0.90
CA ARG A 318 24.33 -1.70 1.59
C ARG A 318 24.78 -1.37 3.01
N GLY A 319 25.42 -0.23 3.23
CA GLY A 319 25.78 0.24 4.58
C GLY A 319 24.54 0.46 5.46
N ALA A 320 23.46 1.02 4.90
CA ALA A 320 22.19 1.15 5.59
C ALA A 320 21.56 -0.22 5.92
N MET A 321 21.66 -1.21 5.02
CA MET A 321 21.21 -2.57 5.29
C MET A 321 21.99 -3.22 6.43
N GLN A 322 23.31 -3.02 6.50
CA GLN A 322 24.16 -3.52 7.59
C GLN A 322 23.86 -2.85 8.93
N ALA A 323 23.54 -1.56 8.91
CA ALA A 323 23.18 -0.79 10.10
C ALA A 323 21.72 -1.02 10.56
N SER A 324 20.91 -1.75 9.78
CA SER A 324 19.52 -2.04 10.14
C SER A 324 19.47 -2.92 11.39
N LYS A 325 18.70 -2.48 12.39
CA LYS A 325 18.47 -3.26 13.63
C LYS A 325 17.51 -4.42 13.43
N VAL A 326 16.82 -4.44 12.29
CA VAL A 326 15.78 -5.41 11.97
C VAL A 326 16.03 -6.03 10.61
N GLY A 327 15.60 -7.29 10.49
CA GLY A 327 15.67 -8.05 9.25
C GLY A 327 16.94 -8.87 9.07
N LYS A 328 16.85 -9.80 8.14
CA LYS A 328 17.90 -10.72 7.77
C LYS A 328 18.65 -10.22 6.55
N LEU A 329 19.92 -9.86 6.72
CA LEU A 329 20.80 -9.51 5.61
C LEU A 329 21.41 -10.76 4.99
N THR A 330 21.23 -10.93 3.68
CA THR A 330 21.91 -11.91 2.85
C THR A 330 22.95 -11.21 1.96
N PRO A 331 23.78 -11.96 1.20
CA PRO A 331 24.75 -11.33 0.30
C PRO A 331 24.11 -10.35 -0.71
N THR A 332 22.86 -10.58 -1.12
CA THR A 332 22.20 -9.84 -2.21
C THR A 332 21.02 -8.98 -1.75
N ALA A 333 20.45 -9.22 -0.56
CA ALA A 333 19.24 -8.54 -0.12
C ALA A 333 19.06 -8.47 1.39
N LEU A 334 18.31 -7.47 1.84
CA LEU A 334 17.75 -7.42 3.19
C LEU A 334 16.30 -7.94 3.16
N TYR A 335 15.94 -8.81 4.09
CA TYR A 335 14.59 -9.34 4.25
C TYR A 335 14.00 -8.87 5.58
N VAL A 336 12.84 -8.23 5.56
CA VAL A 336 12.20 -7.67 6.76
C VAL A 336 10.73 -8.05 6.78
N HIS A 337 10.25 -8.56 7.91
CA HIS A 337 8.83 -8.83 8.08
C HIS A 337 8.04 -7.52 8.18
N ARG A 338 6.79 -7.50 7.71
CA ARG A 338 5.94 -6.29 7.70
C ARG A 338 5.82 -5.60 9.05
N ARG A 339 5.86 -6.37 10.15
CA ARG A 339 5.80 -5.88 11.53
C ARG A 339 7.03 -5.06 11.95
N ALA A 340 8.15 -5.18 11.25
CA ALA A 340 9.40 -4.51 11.60
C ALA A 340 9.80 -3.39 10.61
N ILE A 341 8.98 -3.09 9.60
CA ILE A 341 9.34 -2.10 8.56
C ILE A 341 9.64 -0.72 9.13
N ASP A 342 8.88 -0.26 10.11
CA ASP A 342 9.04 1.09 10.65
C ASP A 342 10.32 1.26 11.48
N LEU A 343 10.97 0.16 11.84
CA LEU A 343 12.28 0.14 12.52
C LEU A 343 13.46 0.09 11.54
N MET A 344 13.21 -0.08 10.24
CA MET A 344 14.26 0.03 9.23
C MET A 344 14.80 1.46 9.13
N PRO A 345 16.08 1.64 8.79
CA PRO A 345 16.62 2.94 8.40
C PRO A 345 15.74 3.62 7.32
N ILE A 346 15.53 4.92 7.47
CA ILE A 346 14.60 5.69 6.63
C ILE A 346 14.90 5.56 5.13
N VAL A 347 16.17 5.42 4.76
CA VAL A 347 16.58 5.26 3.37
C VAL A 347 16.10 3.93 2.78
N LEU A 348 16.01 2.86 3.58
CA LEU A 348 15.48 1.57 3.14
C LEU A 348 13.96 1.59 3.06
N ARG A 349 13.29 2.32 3.95
CA ARG A 349 11.85 2.61 3.84
C ARG A 349 11.58 3.39 2.55
N LEU A 350 12.35 4.43 2.26
CA LEU A 350 12.25 5.18 1.01
C LEU A 350 12.47 4.30 -0.22
N TYR A 351 13.48 3.41 -0.18
CA TYR A 351 13.76 2.44 -1.25
C TYR A 351 12.54 1.55 -1.56
N GLU A 352 11.87 1.04 -0.53
CA GLU A 352 10.63 0.28 -0.67
C GLU A 352 9.50 1.14 -1.24
N HIS A 353 9.31 2.35 -0.71
CA HIS A 353 8.22 3.22 -1.12
C HIS A 353 8.36 3.70 -2.58
N CYS A 354 9.59 3.82 -3.11
CA CYS A 354 9.80 4.09 -4.53
C CYS A 354 9.14 3.01 -5.41
N ALA A 355 9.27 1.72 -5.05
CA ALA A 355 8.60 0.64 -5.76
C ALA A 355 7.07 0.69 -5.55
N ALA A 356 6.61 0.98 -4.33
CA ALA A 356 5.19 1.07 -4.02
C ALA A 356 4.49 2.18 -4.83
N ILE A 357 5.14 3.33 -5.02
CA ILE A 357 4.60 4.42 -5.87
C ILE A 357 4.64 4.05 -7.34
N ALA A 358 5.70 3.38 -7.80
CA ALA A 358 5.87 3.03 -9.20
C ALA A 358 4.82 2.04 -9.73
N ALA A 359 4.39 1.09 -8.90
CA ALA A 359 3.60 -0.04 -9.35
C ALA A 359 2.53 -0.53 -8.36
N GLY A 360 2.31 0.17 -7.25
CA GLY A 360 1.41 -0.22 -6.18
C GLY A 360 2.02 -1.26 -5.24
N ARG A 361 1.73 -1.15 -3.94
CA ARG A 361 2.06 -2.19 -2.95
C ARG A 361 0.90 -3.19 -2.89
N PRO A 362 1.14 -4.51 -2.96
CA PRO A 362 0.06 -5.49 -2.80
C PRO A 362 -0.53 -5.41 -1.39
N SER A 363 -1.83 -5.72 -1.24
CA SER A 363 -2.49 -5.71 0.07
C SER A 363 -1.99 -6.83 0.98
N GLU A 364 -1.82 -8.02 0.41
CA GLU A 364 -1.34 -9.21 1.10
C GLU A 364 0.14 -9.44 0.82
N TRP A 365 0.93 -9.41 1.89
CA TRP A 365 2.32 -9.83 1.93
C TRP A 365 2.78 -9.91 3.39
N SER A 366 3.85 -10.66 3.64
CA SER A 366 4.40 -10.89 4.98
C SER A 366 5.85 -10.42 5.10
N VAL A 367 6.68 -10.67 4.08
CA VAL A 367 8.11 -10.35 4.09
C VAL A 367 8.47 -9.45 2.92
N LEU A 368 9.09 -8.32 3.23
CA LEU A 368 9.72 -7.42 2.28
C LEU A 368 11.13 -7.91 1.97
N LYS A 369 11.52 -7.93 0.69
CA LYS A 369 12.87 -8.20 0.22
C LYS A 369 13.41 -6.99 -0.54
N LEU A 370 14.48 -6.40 -0.04
CA LEU A 370 15.19 -5.28 -0.66
C LEU A 370 16.48 -5.80 -1.29
N ARG A 371 16.49 -6.00 -2.62
CA ARG A 371 17.73 -6.34 -3.34
C ARG A 371 18.53 -5.08 -3.60
N HIS A 372 19.78 -5.03 -3.12
CA HIS A 372 20.71 -3.95 -3.48
C HIS A 372 21.37 -4.25 -4.85
N GLN A 373 21.81 -5.49 -5.08
CA GLN A 373 22.36 -5.93 -6.35
C GLN A 373 21.24 -6.19 -7.37
N GLY A 374 21.30 -5.56 -8.54
CA GLY A 374 20.22 -5.61 -9.54
C GLY A 374 18.94 -4.87 -9.12
N ARG A 375 19.02 -4.07 -8.04
CA ARG A 375 18.04 -3.07 -7.58
C ARG A 375 16.56 -3.43 -7.79
N ALA A 376 15.99 -4.12 -6.81
CA ALA A 376 14.57 -4.43 -6.83
C ALA A 376 13.96 -4.51 -5.44
N VAL A 377 12.65 -4.35 -5.40
CA VAL A 377 11.82 -4.57 -4.22
C VAL A 377 10.96 -5.79 -4.49
N SER A 378 10.79 -6.66 -3.50
CA SER A 378 9.83 -7.76 -3.59
C SER A 378 8.98 -7.84 -2.34
N TRP A 379 7.68 -8.03 -2.52
CA TRP A 379 6.75 -8.37 -1.45
C TRP A 379 6.42 -9.86 -1.57
N LEU A 380 6.72 -10.60 -0.51
CA LEU A 380 6.57 -12.05 -0.43
C LEU A 380 5.41 -12.39 0.50
N ASP A 381 4.42 -13.10 -0.03
CA ASP A 381 3.21 -13.48 0.68
C ASP A 381 3.35 -14.87 1.33
N TYR A 382 3.35 -14.87 2.67
CA TYR A 382 3.35 -16.07 3.50
C TYR A 382 2.11 -15.99 4.41
N PRO A 383 0.93 -16.46 3.95
CA PRO A 383 -0.32 -16.31 4.71
C PRO A 383 -0.28 -17.00 6.08
N GLU A 384 0.46 -18.11 6.18
CA GLU A 384 0.59 -18.92 7.38
C GLU A 384 1.84 -18.52 8.20
N PHE A 385 2.33 -17.28 8.04
CA PHE A 385 3.61 -16.85 8.64
C PHE A 385 3.68 -17.13 10.14
N ASP A 386 2.61 -16.89 10.89
CA ASP A 386 2.63 -17.07 12.35
C ASP A 386 2.29 -18.50 12.79
N SER A 387 1.40 -19.18 12.06
CA SER A 387 0.83 -20.49 12.40
C SER A 387 1.70 -21.67 11.97
N ASP A 388 2.33 -21.62 10.80
CA ASP A 388 3.22 -22.67 10.30
C ASP A 388 4.66 -22.44 10.81
N PRO A 389 5.39 -23.44 11.35
CA PRO A 389 6.81 -23.31 11.63
C PRO A 389 7.66 -22.92 10.41
N HIS A 390 7.34 -23.45 9.23
CA HIS A 390 8.00 -23.19 7.95
C HIS A 390 6.96 -22.80 6.90
N PRO A 391 6.48 -21.54 6.91
CA PRO A 391 5.40 -21.13 6.04
C PRO A 391 5.82 -21.18 4.57
N ARG A 392 4.87 -21.56 3.73
CA ARG A 392 5.05 -21.69 2.29
C ARG A 392 4.82 -20.35 1.60
N LEU A 393 5.66 -20.03 0.63
CA LEU A 393 5.48 -18.85 -0.20
C LEU A 393 4.26 -19.07 -1.08
N LYS A 394 3.24 -18.22 -0.94
CA LYS A 394 2.04 -18.23 -1.79
C LYS A 394 2.27 -17.44 -3.07
N SER A 395 2.81 -16.24 -2.94
CA SER A 395 3.12 -15.40 -4.09
C SER A 395 4.32 -14.48 -3.87
N SER A 396 4.94 -14.08 -4.97
CA SER A 396 6.02 -13.09 -4.99
C SER A 396 5.69 -12.01 -6.00
N TYR A 397 5.67 -10.77 -5.54
CA TYR A 397 5.53 -9.59 -6.40
C TYR A 397 6.82 -8.78 -6.38
N VAL A 398 7.41 -8.52 -7.55
CA VAL A 398 8.72 -7.89 -7.70
C VAL A 398 8.58 -6.65 -8.58
N VAL A 399 9.23 -5.57 -8.17
CA VAL A 399 9.39 -4.35 -8.97
C VAL A 399 10.89 -4.11 -9.13
N ASP A 400 11.33 -4.10 -10.40
CA ASP A 400 12.67 -3.70 -10.78
C ASP A 400 12.76 -2.16 -10.76
N LEU A 401 13.67 -1.59 -9.98
CA LEU A 401 13.72 -0.13 -9.80
C LEU A 401 14.41 0.61 -10.95
N ALA A 402 15.13 -0.10 -11.83
CA ALA A 402 15.77 0.52 -12.99
C ALA A 402 14.81 0.62 -14.18
N THR A 403 14.01 -0.42 -14.39
CA THR A 403 13.09 -0.54 -15.53
C THR A 403 11.64 -0.26 -15.17
N LEU A 404 11.31 -0.22 -13.87
CA LEU A 404 9.95 -0.16 -13.32
C LEU A 404 9.05 -1.33 -13.76
N LYS A 405 9.65 -2.37 -14.36
CA LYS A 405 8.92 -3.57 -14.75
C LYS A 405 8.55 -4.37 -13.52
N THR A 406 7.38 -4.97 -13.61
CA THR A 406 6.81 -5.78 -12.53
C THR A 406 6.79 -7.25 -12.92
N SER A 407 6.96 -8.12 -11.93
CA SER A 407 6.86 -9.57 -12.09
C SER A 407 6.07 -10.13 -10.94
N PHE A 408 5.09 -10.98 -11.23
CA PHE A 408 4.30 -11.68 -10.24
C PHE A 408 4.38 -13.18 -10.48
N ILE A 409 4.66 -13.94 -9.42
CA ILE A 409 4.72 -15.41 -9.45
C ILE A 409 3.75 -15.90 -8.38
N SER A 410 2.74 -16.68 -8.78
CA SER A 410 1.92 -17.48 -7.86
C SER A 410 2.49 -18.89 -7.76
N TYR A 411 2.56 -19.39 -6.53
CA TYR A 411 3.00 -20.73 -6.20
C TYR A 411 1.82 -21.63 -5.81
N ASP A 412 0.56 -21.19 -5.97
CA ASP A 412 -0.64 -21.94 -5.57
C ASP A 412 -0.74 -23.31 -6.27
N GLN A 413 -0.21 -23.42 -7.50
CA GLN A 413 -0.20 -24.66 -8.28
C GLN A 413 1.16 -25.38 -8.24
N SER A 414 2.11 -24.88 -7.46
CA SER A 414 3.43 -25.50 -7.34
C SER A 414 3.36 -26.65 -6.35
N ALA A 415 3.81 -27.84 -6.77
CA ALA A 415 3.87 -29.02 -5.92
C ALA A 415 4.96 -28.92 -4.83
N ASN A 416 5.98 -28.09 -5.04
CA ASN A 416 7.14 -27.97 -4.16
C ASN A 416 7.48 -26.48 -3.94
N ARG A 417 6.77 -25.84 -3.02
CA ARG A 417 6.84 -24.38 -2.84
C ARG A 417 8.08 -23.96 -2.06
N PRO A 418 8.61 -22.75 -2.30
CA PRO A 418 9.65 -22.19 -1.45
C PRO A 418 9.16 -22.06 0.00
N LEU A 419 10.00 -22.46 0.95
CA LEU A 419 9.73 -22.37 2.38
C LEU A 419 10.51 -21.23 3.03
N LEU A 420 9.94 -20.66 4.08
CA LEU A 420 10.64 -19.75 4.97
C LEU A 420 11.09 -20.48 6.24
N HIS A 421 12.36 -20.33 6.60
CA HIS A 421 12.92 -20.86 7.84
C HIS A 421 13.57 -19.73 8.65
N ARG A 422 13.91 -19.98 9.92
CA ARG A 422 14.55 -19.00 10.83
C ARG A 422 13.75 -17.69 10.94
N LYS A 423 12.44 -17.81 11.14
CA LYS A 423 11.50 -16.66 11.11
C LYS A 423 11.85 -15.51 12.06
N HIS A 424 12.49 -15.81 13.20
CA HIS A 424 12.92 -14.81 14.18
C HIS A 424 13.87 -13.76 13.58
N GLU A 425 14.63 -14.08 12.53
CA GLU A 425 15.59 -13.15 11.91
C GLU A 425 14.93 -12.04 11.08
N PHE A 426 13.66 -12.21 10.70
CA PHE A 426 12.94 -11.20 9.92
C PHE A 426 12.18 -10.20 10.80
N LEU A 427 12.10 -10.44 12.11
CA LEU A 427 11.32 -9.67 13.07
C LEU A 427 12.22 -8.71 13.86
N ALA A 428 11.59 -7.79 14.59
CA ALA A 428 12.26 -6.98 15.59
C ALA A 428 12.60 -7.82 16.83
N SER A 429 13.68 -7.48 17.53
CA SER A 429 14.15 -8.27 18.69
C SER A 429 13.16 -8.34 19.84
N ASP A 430 12.28 -7.34 19.96
CA ASP A 430 11.23 -7.22 20.96
C ASP A 430 9.88 -7.82 20.53
N ASP A 431 9.80 -8.43 19.34
CA ASP A 431 8.58 -9.07 18.86
C ASP A 431 8.21 -10.28 19.77
N PRO A 432 6.95 -10.39 20.22
CA PRO A 432 6.54 -11.42 21.18
C PRO A 432 6.71 -12.85 20.65
N ASN A 433 6.76 -13.04 19.33
CA ASN A 433 6.93 -14.35 18.71
C ASN A 433 8.41 -14.74 18.51
N VAL A 434 9.37 -13.82 18.65
CA VAL A 434 10.81 -14.11 18.44
C VAL A 434 11.31 -15.23 19.36
N PRO A 435 11.08 -15.21 20.69
CA PRO A 435 11.56 -16.28 21.57
C PRO A 435 11.02 -17.66 21.19
N LYS A 436 9.79 -17.73 20.67
CA LYS A 436 9.15 -18.97 20.20
C LYS A 436 9.86 -19.50 18.94
N TYR A 437 10.09 -18.63 17.96
CA TYR A 437 10.71 -19.03 16.69
C TYR A 437 12.21 -19.31 16.82
N GLU A 438 12.92 -18.57 17.67
CA GLU A 438 14.33 -18.82 17.94
C GLU A 438 14.55 -20.17 18.62
N ARG A 439 13.73 -20.52 19.64
CA ARG A 439 13.81 -21.82 20.30
C ARG A 439 13.64 -22.99 19.33
N LEU A 440 12.71 -22.85 18.37
CA LEU A 440 12.51 -23.84 17.31
C LEU A 440 13.77 -23.94 16.45
N THR A 441 14.29 -22.82 15.93
CA THR A 441 15.52 -22.82 15.12
C THR A 441 16.70 -23.42 15.86
N GLN A 442 16.90 -23.11 17.14
CA GLN A 442 18.00 -23.70 17.90
C GLN A 442 17.87 -25.23 18.04
N SER A 443 16.64 -25.73 18.15
CA SER A 443 16.37 -27.17 18.19
C SER A 443 16.67 -27.84 16.83
N GLU A 444 16.33 -27.17 15.73
CA GLU A 444 16.61 -27.63 14.37
C GLU A 444 18.11 -27.62 14.02
N ILE A 445 18.84 -26.58 14.45
CA ILE A 445 20.29 -26.50 14.32
C ILE A 445 20.95 -27.67 15.07
N LYS A 446 20.55 -27.90 16.33
CA LYS A 446 21.05 -29.03 17.14
C LYS A 446 20.74 -30.39 16.52
N ALA A 447 19.59 -30.53 15.86
CA ALA A 447 19.23 -31.75 15.15
C ALA A 447 19.99 -31.92 13.81
N GLY A 448 20.70 -30.90 13.34
CA GLY A 448 21.49 -30.95 12.11
C GLY A 448 20.73 -30.68 10.82
N LEU A 449 19.53 -30.09 10.89
CA LEU A 449 18.68 -29.79 9.72
C LEU A 449 19.27 -28.71 8.80
N TYR A 450 20.15 -27.86 9.32
CA TYR A 450 20.80 -26.79 8.55
C TYR A 450 22.18 -27.16 7.99
N LYS A 451 22.59 -28.45 8.04
CA LYS A 451 23.88 -28.89 7.48
C LYS A 451 23.94 -28.74 5.96
N ASN A 452 22.80 -28.89 5.28
CA ASN A 452 22.66 -28.77 3.82
C ASN A 452 21.73 -27.60 3.44
N PRO A 453 22.16 -26.34 3.64
CA PRO A 453 21.27 -25.18 3.48
C PRO A 453 20.73 -24.98 2.05
N HIS A 454 21.35 -25.59 1.04
CA HIS A 454 20.90 -25.53 -0.35
C HIS A 454 19.72 -26.46 -0.66
N LEU A 455 19.42 -27.43 0.22
CA LEU A 455 18.31 -28.39 0.05
C LEU A 455 17.02 -27.92 0.75
N ILE A 456 17.15 -27.14 1.82
CA ILE A 456 16.01 -26.79 2.70
C ILE A 456 15.16 -25.62 2.21
N GLY A 457 15.39 -25.14 0.99
CA GLY A 457 14.68 -23.98 0.44
C GLY A 457 13.24 -24.26 0.00
N THR A 458 12.82 -25.53 -0.07
CA THR A 458 11.51 -25.94 -0.58
C THR A 458 10.85 -27.00 0.30
N GLU A 459 9.56 -27.24 0.10
CA GLU A 459 8.78 -28.24 0.84
C GLU A 459 9.43 -29.63 0.83
N ASP A 460 9.69 -30.17 -0.34
CA ASP A 460 10.25 -31.53 -0.49
C ASP A 460 11.65 -31.64 0.13
N GLY A 461 12.48 -30.63 -0.08
CA GLY A 461 13.84 -30.62 0.43
C GLY A 461 13.90 -30.47 1.96
N TRP A 462 12.97 -29.71 2.55
CA TRP A 462 12.82 -29.65 4.00
C TRP A 462 12.33 -30.97 4.59
N GLU A 463 11.33 -31.61 3.98
CA GLU A 463 10.83 -32.90 4.43
C GLU A 463 11.90 -33.99 4.32
N ALA A 464 12.70 -33.99 3.24
CA ALA A 464 13.83 -34.91 3.09
C ALA A 464 14.88 -34.75 4.21
N GLU A 465 15.18 -33.52 4.63
CA GLU A 465 16.08 -33.27 5.75
C GLU A 465 15.48 -33.68 7.10
N LEU A 466 14.17 -33.53 7.30
CA LEU A 466 13.45 -34.05 8.47
C LEU A 466 13.53 -35.58 8.55
N VAL A 467 13.31 -36.29 7.43
CA VAL A 467 13.52 -37.74 7.32
C VAL A 467 14.96 -38.10 7.66
N ARG A 468 15.95 -37.45 7.04
CA ARG A 468 17.38 -37.71 7.24
C ARG A 468 17.81 -37.57 8.70
N CYS A 469 17.20 -36.64 9.44
CA CYS A 469 17.52 -36.38 10.84
C CYS A 469 16.61 -37.14 11.83
N GLU A 470 15.70 -37.99 11.35
CA GLU A 470 14.70 -38.70 12.15
C GLU A 470 13.85 -37.75 13.01
N ARG A 471 13.44 -36.62 12.41
CA ARG A 471 12.63 -35.59 13.08
C ARG A 471 11.28 -35.40 12.40
N ALA A 472 10.36 -34.84 13.17
CA ALA A 472 9.07 -34.33 12.70
C ALA A 472 8.71 -33.02 13.43
N LEU A 473 7.83 -32.22 12.84
CA LEU A 473 7.31 -30.99 13.43
C LEU A 473 5.92 -31.21 14.02
N ARG A 474 5.68 -30.71 15.24
CA ARG A 474 4.35 -30.62 15.85
C ARG A 474 4.11 -29.18 16.30
N GLY A 475 3.50 -28.38 15.42
CA GLY A 475 3.52 -26.92 15.55
C GLY A 475 4.96 -26.40 15.56
N HIS A 476 5.28 -25.43 16.42
CA HIS A 476 6.64 -24.90 16.58
C HIS A 476 7.51 -25.73 17.54
N ARG A 477 7.41 -27.06 17.48
CA ARG A 477 8.25 -27.99 18.26
C ARG A 477 8.79 -29.09 17.36
N LEU A 478 10.09 -29.37 17.50
CA LEU A 478 10.77 -30.47 16.84
C LEU A 478 10.75 -31.72 17.73
N ILE A 479 10.21 -32.82 17.22
CA ILE A 479 10.13 -34.10 17.91
C ILE A 479 10.91 -35.18 17.14
N ARG A 480 11.21 -36.31 17.79
CA ARG A 480 11.73 -37.49 17.07
C ARG A 480 10.60 -38.09 16.22
N ARG A 481 10.95 -38.53 15.01
CA ARG A 481 10.05 -39.32 14.17
C ARG A 481 9.94 -40.70 14.82
N GLY A 482 8.71 -41.13 15.09
CA GLY A 482 8.41 -42.44 15.68
C GLY A 482 8.44 -43.55 14.64
#